data_AF-A0AAE6V194-F1
#
_entry.id   AF-A0AAE6V194-F1
#
_cell.length_a   1.000
_cell.length_b   1.000
_cell.length_c   1.000
_cell.angle_alpha   90.00
_cell.angle_beta   90.00
_cell.angle_gamma   90.00
#
_symmetry.space_group_name_H-M   'P 1'
#
loop_
_entity.id
_entity.type
_entity.pdbx_description
1 polymer ?
#
loop_
_entity_poly.entity_id
_entity_poly.type
_entity_poly.pdbx_seq_one_letter_code
_entity_poly.pdbx_strand_id
1 'polypeptide(L)'
;MATCSPASAELLFDSYPDTPIEGRVDSLFAASGAQFSLLPPDNATGNFTKVVQRIPVKLTFRADNPLHGRIRPGMSVTATVDLRSENEGHDGR
;
A
#
# COMPACT_ATOMS: atom_id res chain seq x y z
N MET A 1 -5.23 -15.34 1.70
CA MET A 1 -4.49 -14.10 1.33
C MET A 1 -5.12 -13.57 0.06
N ALA A 2 -5.71 -12.38 0.07
CA ALA A 2 -6.18 -11.76 -1.17
C ALA A 2 -5.01 -11.01 -1.81
N THR A 3 -4.47 -11.55 -2.88
CA THR A 3 -3.50 -10.85 -3.74
C THR A 3 -4.29 -9.91 -4.63
N CYS A 4 -4.22 -8.60 -4.38
CA CYS A 4 -4.62 -7.62 -5.39
C CYS A 4 -3.71 -7.80 -6.61
N SER A 5 -4.23 -7.61 -7.83
CA SER A 5 -3.43 -7.64 -9.05
C SER A 5 -2.21 -6.74 -8.90
N PRO A 6 -1.05 -7.11 -9.48
CA PRO A 6 0.17 -6.38 -9.28
C PRO A 6 0.09 -4.97 -9.86
N ALA A 7 -0.14 -4.00 -8.99
CA ALA A 7 -0.11 -2.58 -9.32
C ALA A 7 1.35 -2.11 -9.44
N SER A 8 1.66 -1.41 -10.54
CA SER A 8 2.90 -0.67 -10.68
C SER A 8 2.87 0.56 -9.77
N ALA A 9 4.04 0.99 -9.32
CA ALA A 9 4.20 2.18 -8.51
C ALA A 9 5.45 2.95 -8.92
N GLU A 10 5.39 4.27 -8.79
CA GLU A 10 6.54 5.16 -8.87
C GLU A 10 6.89 5.63 -7.46
N LEU A 11 8.18 5.55 -7.11
CA LEU A 11 8.72 5.91 -5.81
C LEU A 11 9.65 7.11 -5.96
N LEU A 12 9.33 8.20 -5.27
CA LEU A 12 10.15 9.40 -5.22
C LEU A 12 10.65 9.64 -3.80
N PHE A 13 11.95 9.51 -3.58
CA PHE A 13 12.55 9.75 -2.27
C PHE A 13 12.81 11.23 -2.09
N ASP A 14 12.46 11.80 -0.93
CA ASP A 14 12.64 13.24 -0.67
C ASP A 14 14.13 13.67 -0.75
N SER A 15 15.06 12.74 -0.50
CA SER A 15 16.50 12.95 -0.66
C SER A 15 16.98 12.93 -2.12
N TYR A 16 16.15 12.44 -3.05
CA TYR A 16 16.48 12.22 -4.46
C TYR A 16 15.27 12.58 -5.37
N PRO A 17 14.87 13.87 -5.42
CA PRO A 17 13.68 14.31 -6.15
C PRO A 17 13.81 14.22 -7.68
N ASP A 18 15.03 14.08 -8.21
CA ASP A 18 15.28 13.98 -9.66
C ASP A 18 15.48 12.52 -10.11
N THR A 19 15.23 11.54 -9.23
CA THR A 19 15.50 10.13 -9.50
C THR A 19 14.32 9.25 -9.06
N PRO A 20 13.22 9.25 -9.83
CA PRO A 20 12.11 8.34 -9.58
C PRO A 20 12.55 6.88 -9.78
N ILE A 21 12.00 5.98 -8.96
CA ILE A 21 12.26 4.54 -9.01
C ILE A 21 10.97 3.79 -9.28
N GLU A 22 11.06 2.80 -10.16
CA GLU A 22 9.97 1.85 -10.39
C GLU A 22 9.85 0.85 -9.23
N GLY A 23 8.62 0.74 -8.74
CA GLY A 23 8.20 -0.18 -7.70
C GLY A 23 6.95 -0.95 -8.07
N ARG A 24 6.58 -1.87 -7.20
CA ARG A 24 5.38 -2.70 -7.31
C ARG A 24 4.76 -2.91 -5.94
N VAL A 25 3.44 -2.90 -5.89
CA VAL A 25 2.70 -3.27 -4.68
C VAL A 25 2.79 -4.78 -4.50
N ASP A 26 3.39 -5.21 -3.39
CA ASP A 26 3.60 -6.64 -3.07
C ASP A 26 2.40 -7.21 -2.31
N SER A 27 1.79 -6.43 -1.41
CA SER A 27 0.58 -6.84 -0.71
C SER A 27 -0.19 -5.68 -0.11
N LEU A 28 -1.51 -5.69 -0.31
CA LEU A 28 -2.47 -5.11 0.62
C LEU A 28 -2.82 -6.22 1.60
N PHE A 29 -2.52 -6.07 2.89
CA PHE A 29 -2.97 -7.08 3.86
C PHE A 29 -4.49 -7.15 3.81
N ALA A 30 -5.04 -8.28 3.38
CA ALA A 30 -6.49 -8.54 3.32
C ALA A 30 -7.17 -8.59 4.70
N ALA A 31 -6.51 -8.16 5.76
CA ALA A 31 -6.99 -8.24 7.12
C ALA A 31 -7.44 -6.85 7.58
N SER A 32 -8.71 -6.55 7.32
CA SER A 32 -9.49 -5.77 8.27
C SER A 32 -9.43 -6.49 9.64
N GLY A 33 -8.49 -6.10 10.50
CA GLY A 33 -8.43 -6.55 11.90
C GLY A 33 -9.61 -6.06 12.76
N ALA A 34 -10.76 -5.75 12.16
CA ALA A 34 -11.97 -5.28 12.83
C ALA A 34 -13.05 -6.38 12.94
N GLN A 35 -12.78 -7.63 12.51
CA GLN A 35 -13.74 -8.74 12.57
C GLN A 35 -13.51 -9.76 13.70
N PHE A 36 -12.58 -9.51 14.63
CA PHE A 36 -12.34 -10.40 15.78
C PHE A 36 -12.25 -9.65 17.12
N SER A 37 -13.18 -8.75 17.41
CA SER A 37 -13.50 -8.41 18.80
C SER A 37 -14.72 -9.21 19.24
N LEU A 38 -14.58 -10.04 20.29
CA LEU A 38 -15.68 -10.77 20.94
C LEU A 38 -16.65 -9.85 21.71
N LEU A 39 -16.34 -8.56 21.81
CA LEU A 39 -17.18 -7.56 22.45
C LEU A 39 -17.44 -6.43 21.45
N PRO A 40 -18.71 -6.19 21.06
CA PRO A 40 -19.09 -4.94 20.42
C PRO A 40 -18.70 -3.80 21.36
N PRO A 41 -18.00 -2.75 20.91
CA PRO A 41 -17.84 -1.56 21.74
C PRO A 41 -19.23 -0.94 21.94
N ASP A 42 -19.76 -1.05 23.15
CA ASP A 42 -20.97 -0.34 23.57
C ASP A 42 -20.62 1.14 23.75
N ASN A 43 -20.80 1.92 22.68
CA ASN A 43 -20.61 3.36 22.69
C ASN A 43 -21.95 4.07 22.99
N ALA A 44 -22.58 3.76 24.12
CA ALA A 44 -23.80 4.45 24.61
C ALA A 44 -23.54 5.81 25.29
N THR A 45 -22.44 6.49 24.94
CA THR A 45 -22.14 7.86 25.39
C THR A 45 -21.49 8.68 24.27
N GLY A 46 -22.23 8.91 23.18
CA GLY A 46 -22.16 10.13 22.35
C GLY A 46 -20.80 10.70 21.93
N ASN A 47 -19.74 9.90 21.83
CA ASN A 47 -18.42 10.38 21.42
C ASN A 47 -18.02 9.71 20.11
N PHE A 48 -18.26 10.38 18.99
CA PHE A 48 -17.90 9.94 17.64
C PHE A 48 -16.38 10.10 17.42
N THR A 49 -15.56 9.34 18.15
CA THR A 49 -14.13 9.28 17.84
C THR A 49 -13.96 8.42 16.60
N LYS A 50 -13.75 9.07 15.45
CA LYS A 50 -13.43 8.39 14.20
C LYS A 50 -12.15 7.57 14.39
N VAL A 51 -12.29 6.27 14.59
CA VAL A 51 -11.15 5.36 14.61
C VAL A 51 -10.67 5.19 13.16
N VAL A 52 -9.51 5.74 12.85
CA VAL A 52 -8.89 5.58 11.53
C VAL A 52 -8.34 4.17 11.38
N GLN A 53 -9.01 3.35 10.56
CA GLN A 53 -8.46 2.04 10.20
C GLN A 53 -7.37 2.23 9.15
N ARG A 54 -6.11 1.98 9.52
CA ARG A 54 -4.95 2.06 8.61
C ARG A 54 -4.71 0.69 7.99
N ILE A 55 -4.67 0.62 6.66
CA ILE A 55 -4.33 -0.60 5.93
C ILE A 55 -2.84 -0.53 5.58
N PRO A 56 -1.98 -1.42 6.12
CA PRO A 56 -0.58 -1.44 5.75
C PRO A 56 -0.42 -1.89 4.30
N VAL A 57 0.40 -1.16 3.55
CA VAL A 57 0.75 -1.46 2.16
C VAL A 57 2.25 -1.70 2.08
N LYS A 58 2.63 -2.83 1.48
CA LYS A 58 4.04 -3.14 1.23
C LYS A 58 4.36 -2.88 -0.24
N LEU A 59 5.34 -2.00 -0.48
CA LEU A 59 5.91 -1.77 -1.81
C LEU A 59 7.30 -2.39 -1.90
N THR A 60 7.62 -2.95 -3.06
CA THR A 60 8.94 -3.50 -3.36
C THR A 60 9.47 -2.88 -4.64
N PHE A 61 10.79 -2.74 -4.76
CA PHE A 61 11.47 -2.22 -5.93
C PHE A 61 12.69 -3.10 -6.22
N ARG A 62 13.20 -3.06 -7.45
CA ARG A 62 14.33 -3.89 -7.85
C ARG A 62 15.64 -3.35 -7.25
N ALA A 63 16.60 -4.22 -6.99
CA ALA A 63 17.88 -3.83 -6.41
C ALA A 63 18.76 -3.03 -7.39
N ASP A 64 18.65 -3.29 -8.69
CA ASP A 64 19.37 -2.65 -9.80
C ASP A 64 18.81 -1.26 -10.18
N ASN A 65 18.17 -0.57 -9.23
CA ASN A 65 17.64 0.78 -9.47
C ASN A 65 18.73 1.87 -9.44
N PRO A 66 18.46 3.07 -9.99
CA PRO A 66 19.42 4.19 -10.01
C PRO A 66 19.94 4.65 -8.63
N LEU A 67 19.22 4.36 -7.53
CA LEU A 67 19.62 4.67 -6.15
C LEU A 67 20.16 3.45 -5.38
N HIS A 68 20.62 2.41 -6.08
CA HIS A 68 21.21 1.24 -5.45
C HIS A 68 22.29 1.62 -4.42
N GLY A 69 22.17 1.08 -3.20
CA GLY A 69 23.07 1.35 -2.08
C GLY A 69 22.94 2.74 -1.43
N ARG A 70 22.07 3.62 -1.96
CA ARG A 70 21.85 4.98 -1.45
C ARG A 70 20.63 5.09 -0.54
N ILE A 71 19.60 4.29 -0.78
CA ILE A 71 18.39 4.24 0.04
C ILE A 71 18.73 3.66 1.43
N ARG A 72 18.29 4.34 2.50
CA ARG A 72 18.48 3.91 3.90
C ARG A 72 17.14 3.83 4.63
N PRO A 73 17.03 2.94 5.64
CA PRO A 73 15.86 2.93 6.53
C PRO A 73 15.63 4.31 7.16
N GLY A 74 14.35 4.72 7.24
CA GLY A 74 13.96 6.01 7.79
C GLY A 74 13.84 7.16 6.78
N MET A 75 14.19 6.93 5.51
CA MET A 75 13.93 7.91 4.44
C MET A 75 12.43 8.04 4.16
N SER A 76 11.99 9.28 3.95
CA SER A 76 10.66 9.59 3.45
C SER A 76 10.58 9.35 1.94
N VAL A 77 9.44 8.85 1.49
CA VAL A 77 9.16 8.52 0.09
C VAL A 77 7.71 8.85 -0.24
N THR A 78 7.51 9.49 -1.38
CA THR A 78 6.20 9.64 -2.01
C THR A 78 6.00 8.48 -2.98
N ALA A 79 4.89 7.75 -2.83
CA ALA A 79 4.57 6.60 -3.67
C ALA A 79 3.30 6.88 -4.48
N THR A 80 3.41 6.86 -5.81
CA THR A 80 2.27 6.97 -6.73
C THR A 80 1.96 5.59 -7.27
N VAL A 81 0.79 5.06 -6.94
CA VAL A 81 0.38 3.69 -7.34
C VAL A 81 -0.63 3.78 -8.48
N ASP A 82 -0.38 3.02 -9.54
CA ASP A 82 -1.33 2.83 -10.63
C ASP A 82 -2.18 1.58 -10.35
N LEU A 83 -3.47 1.80 -10.07
CA LEU A 83 -4.43 0.73 -9.77
C LEU A 83 -5.12 0.17 -11.02
N ARG A 84 -4.72 0.60 -12.22
CA ARG A 84 -5.24 0.04 -13.47
C ARG A 84 -4.79 -1.42 -13.58
N SER A 85 -5.73 -2.32 -13.37
CA SER A 85 -5.53 -3.75 -13.56
C SER A 85 -5.50 -4.05 -15.07
N GLU A 86 -4.45 -4.70 -15.56
CA GLU A 86 -4.51 -5.49 -16.80
C GLU A 86 -5.46 -6.68 -16.58
N ASN A 87 -6.77 -6.43 -16.61
CA ASN A 87 -7.83 -7.45 -16.75
C ASN A 87 -8.50 -7.30 -18.13
N GLU A 88 -7.72 -7.18 -19.20
CA GLU A 88 -7.37 -8.33 -20.05
C GLU A 88 -8.29 -9.56 -20.18
N GLY A 89 -9.63 -9.48 -20.07
CA GLY A 89 -10.54 -10.49 -20.64
C GLY A 89 -10.98 -11.69 -19.77
N HIS A 90 -12.26 -11.66 -19.35
CA HIS A 90 -13.18 -12.82 -19.46
C HIS A 90 -14.61 -12.33 -19.20
N ASP A 91 -15.23 -11.68 -20.18
CA ASP A 91 -16.70 -11.55 -20.21
C ASP A 91 -17.22 -11.89 -21.60
N GLY A 92 -18.17 -12.82 -21.63
CA GLY A 92 -18.69 -13.41 -22.85
C GLY A 92 -19.76 -14.48 -22.64
N ARG A 93 -20.43 -14.55 -21.48
CA ARG A 93 -21.68 -15.32 -21.32
C ARG A 93 -22.55 -14.86 -20.17
#